data_AF-A0A944XKQ4-F1
#
_entry.id   AF-A0A944XKQ4-F1
#
_cell.length_a   1.000
_cell.length_b   1.000
_cell.length_c   1.000
_cell.angle_alpha   90.00
_cell.angle_beta   90.00
_cell.angle_gamma   90.00
#
_symmetry.space_group_name_H-M   'P 1'
#
loop_
_entity.id
_entity.type
_entity.pdbx_description
1 polymer ?
#
loop_
_entity_poly.entity_id
_entity_poly.type
_entity_poly.pdbx_seq_one_letter_code
_entity_poly.pdbx_strand_id
1 'polypeptide(L)'
;MLCVFHDDHRPSAALGQAGLYCHTCGITYKWNDLSEQLGLPTLAEYYKQLAPVVTVAPDVVGLSLESLNALVSSGFTSLARVLYVLYSNGWEDGQIVTVKDIREICLIHGISDRTVRNALLTTRGELPKNKKPKNEQASNYLQNFPLYSLQHNTEEKSANNSKRGRKEQVYRLPTRDELNTILGILGGTYYLIKPEKLKSPKTFRAALHGAFIELDPGDYARKTLGKRIGVTGKTTQAYDKLEGIEVTPNYKRTKLTPKMIAAMPKTYRKLRLSRKSKMGKDGKRIAGAKYAQIEAIKKGGASGLEAGEYNKTSRLYSPCLESIQRAYEFAGDGGKVEEVMRLANSYAAKRINE
;
A
#
# COMPACT_ATOMS: atom_id res chain seq x y z
N MET A 1 7.15 30.33 -37.52
CA MET A 1 8.56 30.11 -37.11
C MET A 1 9.46 30.33 -38.31
N LEU A 2 10.77 30.56 -38.11
CA LEU A 2 11.72 30.65 -39.22
C LEU A 2 11.94 29.26 -39.81
N CYS A 3 12.16 29.18 -41.13
CA CYS A 3 12.57 27.93 -41.74
C CYS A 3 14.03 27.62 -41.36
N VAL A 4 14.34 26.34 -41.15
CA VAL A 4 15.70 25.90 -40.79
C VAL A 4 16.58 25.69 -42.04
N PHE A 5 15.95 25.69 -43.23
CA PHE A 5 16.59 25.31 -44.50
C PHE A 5 16.95 26.49 -45.41
N HIS A 6 16.62 27.71 -44.99
CA HIS A 6 17.07 28.93 -45.64
C HIS A 6 17.04 30.08 -44.64
N ASP A 7 17.87 31.09 -44.87
CA ASP A 7 17.89 32.28 -44.03
C ASP A 7 16.62 33.09 -44.24
N ASP A 8 15.85 33.21 -43.16
CA ASP A 8 14.65 34.02 -43.09
C ASP A 8 14.79 35.14 -42.09
N HIS A 9 14.35 36.34 -42.51
CA HIS A 9 14.19 37.48 -41.60
C HIS A 9 12.78 37.60 -41.03
N ARG A 10 11.83 36.76 -41.48
CA ARG A 10 10.43 36.73 -41.03
C ARG A 10 9.91 35.30 -40.92
N PRO A 11 8.96 35.01 -40.01
CA PRO A 11 8.42 33.67 -39.85
C PRO A 11 7.73 33.18 -41.14
N SER A 12 8.30 32.15 -41.76
CA SER A 12 7.88 31.60 -43.06
C SER A 12 7.38 30.15 -42.95
N ALA A 13 7.60 29.48 -41.82
CA ALA A 13 7.30 28.08 -41.63
C ALA A 13 6.23 27.85 -40.57
N ALA A 14 5.42 26.80 -40.79
CA ALA A 14 4.34 26.34 -39.93
C ALA A 14 4.50 24.84 -39.64
N LEU A 15 4.27 24.45 -38.38
CA LEU A 15 4.24 23.05 -37.97
C LEU A 15 2.81 22.52 -38.03
N GLY A 16 2.64 21.36 -38.65
CA GLY A 16 1.38 20.62 -38.69
C GLY A 16 1.58 19.17 -38.30
N GLN A 17 0.48 18.40 -38.26
CA GLN A 17 0.52 16.98 -37.90
C GLN A 17 1.42 16.15 -38.85
N ALA A 18 1.51 16.54 -40.13
CA ALA A 18 2.29 15.84 -41.13
C ALA A 18 3.77 16.25 -41.19
N GLY A 19 4.18 17.36 -40.55
CA GLY A 19 5.55 17.87 -40.62
C GLY A 19 5.64 19.40 -40.60
N LEU A 20 6.79 19.92 -41.06
CA LEU A 20 7.05 21.35 -41.23
C LEU A 20 6.71 21.77 -42.66
N TYR A 21 5.80 22.73 -42.82
CA TYR A 21 5.54 23.38 -44.10
C TYR A 21 6.22 24.75 -44.14
N CYS A 22 7.01 25.01 -45.18
CA CYS A 22 7.58 26.34 -45.42
C CYS A 22 6.80 27.05 -46.54
N HIS A 23 6.22 28.21 -46.23
CA HIS A 23 5.51 29.07 -47.18
C HIS A 23 6.44 29.73 -48.20
N THR A 24 7.72 29.94 -47.86
CA THR A 24 8.72 30.53 -48.77
C THR A 24 9.27 29.50 -49.76
N CYS A 25 9.60 28.29 -49.28
CA CYS A 25 10.07 27.21 -50.16
C CYS A 25 8.94 26.50 -50.90
N GLY A 26 7.71 26.56 -50.41
CA GLY A 26 6.59 25.77 -50.92
C GLY A 26 6.71 24.27 -50.65
N ILE A 27 7.62 23.86 -49.75
CA ILE A 27 7.94 22.45 -49.47
C ILE A 27 7.37 22.05 -48.11
N THR A 28 6.76 20.87 -48.07
CA THR A 28 6.39 20.18 -46.83
C THR A 28 7.45 19.14 -46.49
N TYR A 29 8.20 19.37 -45.42
CA TYR A 29 9.13 18.40 -44.85
C TYR A 29 8.37 17.49 -43.90
N LYS A 30 8.22 16.20 -44.26
CA LYS A 30 7.64 15.21 -43.35
C LYS A 30 8.58 14.99 -42.16
N TRP A 31 8.06 14.54 -41.03
CA TRP A 31 8.86 14.35 -39.81
C TRP A 31 10.10 13.48 -39.99
N ASN A 32 10.02 12.42 -40.79
CA ASN A 32 11.18 11.56 -41.09
C ASN A 32 12.23 12.29 -41.95
N ASP A 33 11.81 12.91 -43.04
CA ASP A 33 12.69 13.66 -43.94
C ASP A 33 13.34 14.85 -43.22
N LEU A 34 12.58 15.51 -42.34
CA LEU A 34 13.05 16.59 -41.46
C LEU A 34 14.11 16.08 -40.47
N SER A 35 13.89 14.91 -39.86
CA SER A 35 14.87 14.32 -38.93
C SER A 35 16.18 13.98 -39.64
N GLU A 36 16.11 13.42 -40.84
CA GLU A 36 17.29 13.06 -41.63
C GLU A 36 18.11 14.29 -42.03
N GLN A 37 17.45 15.34 -42.52
CA GLN A 37 18.13 16.59 -42.91
C GLN A 37 18.74 17.35 -41.73
N LEU A 38 18.19 17.19 -40.52
CA LEU A 38 18.72 17.79 -39.29
C LEU A 38 19.72 16.87 -38.55
N GLY A 39 20.01 15.68 -39.07
CA GLY A 39 20.88 14.70 -38.41
C GLY A 39 20.32 14.16 -37.09
N LEU A 40 19.00 14.18 -36.92
CA LEU A 40 18.30 13.66 -35.75
C LEU A 40 17.93 12.18 -35.97
N PRO A 41 17.90 11.36 -34.90
CA PRO A 41 17.42 9.99 -34.99
C PRO A 41 15.98 9.97 -35.49
N THR A 42 15.64 8.97 -36.30
CA THR A 42 14.27 8.81 -36.79
C THR A 42 13.31 8.60 -35.60
N LEU A 43 12.03 8.93 -35.76
CA LEU A 43 11.01 8.70 -34.72
C LEU A 43 11.04 7.26 -34.19
N ALA A 44 11.26 6.28 -35.07
CA ALA A 44 11.36 4.88 -34.69
C ALA A 44 12.60 4.55 -33.84
N GLU A 45 13.74 5.21 -34.10
CA GLU A 45 14.96 5.06 -33.30
C GLU A 45 14.84 5.78 -31.96
N TYR A 46 14.22 6.97 -31.95
CA TYR A 46 13.88 7.69 -30.72
C TYR A 46 13.02 6.83 -29.78
N TYR A 47 11.96 6.19 -30.31
CA TYR A 47 11.11 5.29 -29.51
C TYR A 47 11.82 3.98 -29.11
N LYS A 48 12.83 3.51 -29.87
CA LYS A 48 13.64 2.35 -29.48
C LYS A 48 14.66 2.68 -28.39
N GLN A 49 15.22 3.88 -28.39
CA GLN A 49 16.10 4.38 -27.32
C GLN A 49 15.34 4.61 -25.99
N LEU A 50 14.00 4.71 -26.05
CA LEU A 50 13.12 4.81 -24.90
C LEU A 50 12.71 3.46 -24.26
N ALA A 51 13.30 2.32 -24.66
CA ALA A 51 13.14 1.05 -23.94
C ALA A 51 13.77 1.12 -22.52
N PRO A 52 13.17 0.47 -21.51
CA PRO A 52 12.77 1.11 -20.26
C PRO A 52 13.97 1.38 -19.36
N VAL A 53 14.59 2.55 -19.52
CA VAL A 53 15.09 3.26 -18.34
C VAL A 53 13.86 3.43 -17.46
N VAL A 54 13.90 2.88 -16.24
CA VAL A 54 12.91 3.10 -15.19
C VAL A 54 12.54 4.57 -15.24
N THR A 55 11.37 4.86 -15.82
CA THR A 55 10.91 6.22 -15.98
C THR A 55 10.54 6.68 -14.59
N VAL A 56 11.47 7.39 -13.94
CA VAL A 56 11.07 8.46 -13.05
C VAL A 56 10.18 9.35 -13.93
N ALA A 57 8.87 9.19 -13.77
CA ALA A 57 7.90 9.85 -14.64
C ALA A 57 8.23 11.34 -14.70
N PRO A 58 8.53 11.90 -15.89
CA PRO A 58 8.69 13.32 -16.03
C PRO A 58 7.31 13.94 -15.83
N ASP A 59 7.28 14.99 -15.01
CA ASP A 59 6.11 15.69 -14.48
C ASP A 59 5.31 14.88 -13.46
N VAL A 60 4.99 15.51 -12.32
CA VAL A 60 4.43 14.87 -11.12
C VAL A 60 3.03 14.30 -11.38
N VAL A 61 2.91 13.09 -11.93
CA VAL A 61 1.61 12.44 -12.21
C VAL A 61 1.06 11.83 -10.92
N GLY A 62 0.37 12.65 -10.11
CA GLY A 62 -0.38 12.19 -8.95
C GLY A 62 0.08 12.71 -7.59
N LEU A 63 -0.40 12.03 -6.55
CA LEU A 63 0.02 12.24 -5.15
C LEU A 63 1.12 11.25 -4.78
N SER A 64 1.99 11.67 -3.86
CA SER A 64 3.01 10.78 -3.30
C SER A 64 2.39 9.64 -2.51
N LEU A 65 3.08 8.50 -2.47
CA LEU A 65 2.68 7.33 -1.70
C LEU A 65 2.55 7.65 -0.21
N GLU A 66 3.39 8.52 0.32
CA GLU A 66 3.38 9.01 1.69
C GLU A 66 2.07 9.73 1.98
N SER A 67 1.64 10.64 1.10
CA SER A 67 0.38 11.38 1.25
C SER A 67 -0.82 10.44 1.17
N LEU A 68 -0.80 9.47 0.24
CA LEU A 68 -1.83 8.45 0.14
C LEU A 68 -1.87 7.55 1.39
N ASN A 69 -0.72 7.13 1.91
CA ASN A 69 -0.61 6.33 3.12
C ASN A 69 -1.09 7.09 4.36
N ALA A 70 -0.75 8.37 4.50
CA ALA A 70 -1.20 9.22 5.61
C ALA A 70 -2.73 9.37 5.62
N LEU A 71 -3.33 9.62 4.45
CA LEU A 71 -4.80 9.68 4.31
C LEU A 71 -5.46 8.33 4.63
N VAL A 72 -4.93 7.25 4.06
CA VAL A 72 -5.49 5.90 4.22
C VAL A 72 -5.37 5.41 5.66
N SER A 73 -4.23 5.63 6.29
CA SER A 73 -3.97 5.20 7.68
C SER A 73 -4.88 5.91 8.67
N SER A 74 -5.18 7.19 8.41
CA SER A 74 -6.11 8.05 9.15
C SER A 74 -7.60 7.74 8.87
N GLY A 75 -7.89 6.87 7.90
CA GLY A 75 -9.25 6.44 7.56
C GLY A 75 -9.92 7.23 6.43
N PHE A 76 -9.21 8.18 5.81
CA PHE A 76 -9.68 9.01 4.70
C PHE A 76 -9.46 8.35 3.33
N THR A 77 -9.73 7.05 3.24
CA THR A 77 -9.50 6.27 2.00
C THR A 77 -10.38 6.73 0.84
N SER A 78 -11.56 7.27 1.10
CA SER A 78 -12.40 7.89 0.06
C SER A 78 -11.72 9.12 -0.53
N LEU A 79 -11.19 9.99 0.33
CA LEU A 79 -10.48 11.20 -0.09
C LEU A 79 -9.21 10.85 -0.86
N ALA A 80 -8.39 9.91 -0.35
CA ALA A 80 -7.18 9.45 -1.02
C ALA A 80 -7.45 8.94 -2.44
N ARG A 81 -8.51 8.14 -2.64
CA ARG A 81 -8.89 7.62 -3.96
C ARG A 81 -9.36 8.70 -4.92
N VAL A 82 -10.18 9.64 -4.43
CA VAL A 82 -10.68 10.75 -5.24
C VAL A 82 -9.53 11.63 -5.67
N LEU A 83 -8.71 12.13 -4.72
CA LEU A 83 -7.56 12.97 -5.04
C LEU A 83 -6.59 12.26 -5.99
N TYR A 84 -6.28 10.98 -5.74
CA TYR A 84 -5.44 10.20 -6.64
C TYR A 84 -5.96 10.25 -8.08
N VAL A 85 -7.26 10.00 -8.30
CA VAL A 85 -7.88 10.06 -9.63
C VAL A 85 -7.77 11.44 -10.24
N LEU A 86 -8.04 12.50 -9.48
CA LEU A 86 -7.99 13.87 -10.02
C LEU A 86 -6.57 14.19 -10.52
N TYR A 87 -5.55 14.03 -9.68
CA TYR A 87 -4.17 14.34 -10.08
C TYR A 87 -3.61 13.36 -11.12
N SER A 88 -3.99 12.08 -11.09
CA SER A 88 -3.52 11.12 -12.10
C SER A 88 -4.13 11.35 -13.48
N ASN A 89 -5.25 12.09 -13.56
CA ASN A 89 -5.86 12.53 -14.82
C ASN A 89 -5.37 13.93 -15.25
N GLY A 90 -4.26 14.41 -14.69
CA GLY A 90 -3.62 15.66 -15.08
C GLY A 90 -4.32 16.91 -14.57
N TRP A 91 -5.17 16.81 -13.54
CA TRP A 91 -5.77 18.00 -12.94
C TRP A 91 -4.71 18.79 -12.17
N GLU A 92 -4.74 20.11 -12.35
CA GLU A 92 -3.69 21.01 -11.87
C GLU A 92 -3.93 21.48 -10.43
N ASP A 93 -2.84 21.81 -9.75
CA ASP A 93 -2.87 22.38 -8.41
C ASP A 93 -3.68 23.69 -8.42
N GLY A 94 -4.63 23.83 -7.48
CA GLY A 94 -5.47 25.02 -7.43
C GLY A 94 -6.59 25.09 -8.48
N GLN A 95 -6.71 24.11 -9.37
CA GLN A 95 -7.74 24.11 -10.41
C GLN A 95 -9.15 24.17 -9.80
N ILE A 96 -10.01 25.02 -10.38
CA ILE A 96 -11.41 25.16 -9.99
C ILE A 96 -12.26 24.14 -10.75
N VAL A 97 -12.95 23.28 -10.02
CA VAL A 97 -13.63 22.09 -10.54
C VAL A 97 -15.04 21.97 -9.98
N THR A 98 -15.97 21.45 -10.78
CA THR A 98 -17.34 21.23 -10.29
C THR A 98 -17.50 19.84 -9.69
N VAL A 99 -18.50 19.66 -8.83
CA VAL A 99 -18.85 18.31 -8.33
C VAL A 99 -19.22 17.37 -9.48
N LYS A 100 -19.82 17.91 -10.54
CA LYS A 100 -20.21 17.14 -11.70
C LYS A 100 -18.98 16.56 -12.39
N ASP A 101 -17.97 17.39 -12.66
CA ASP A 101 -16.71 16.96 -13.28
C ASP A 101 -16.00 15.89 -12.42
N ILE A 102 -15.92 16.11 -11.10
CA ILE A 102 -15.32 15.14 -10.17
C ILE A 102 -16.06 13.80 -10.22
N ARG A 103 -17.39 13.81 -10.28
CA ARG A 103 -18.20 12.59 -10.34
C ARG A 103 -17.98 11.84 -11.64
N GLU A 104 -17.97 12.53 -12.77
CA GLU A 104 -17.80 11.94 -14.09
C GLU A 104 -16.44 11.25 -14.21
N ILE A 105 -15.35 11.94 -13.84
CA ILE A 105 -14.01 11.34 -13.89
C ILE A 105 -13.87 10.18 -12.90
N CYS A 106 -14.38 10.33 -11.68
CA CYS A 106 -14.36 9.27 -10.67
C CYS A 106 -15.13 8.02 -11.11
N LEU A 107 -16.25 8.20 -11.83
CA LEU A 107 -17.07 7.10 -12.30
C LEU A 107 -16.34 6.24 -13.33
N ILE A 108 -15.55 6.84 -14.22
CA ILE A 108 -14.70 6.13 -15.20
C ILE A 108 -13.73 5.16 -14.49
N HIS A 109 -13.23 5.54 -13.31
CA HIS A 109 -12.35 4.70 -12.49
C HIS A 109 -13.09 3.80 -11.47
N GLY A 110 -14.41 3.67 -11.61
CA GLY A 110 -15.23 2.80 -10.74
C GLY A 110 -15.39 3.34 -9.30
N ILE A 111 -15.20 4.65 -9.08
CA ILE A 111 -15.47 5.32 -7.82
C ILE A 111 -16.93 5.79 -7.81
N SER A 112 -17.73 5.31 -6.86
CA SER A 112 -19.14 5.68 -6.75
C SER A 112 -19.36 7.11 -6.26
N ASP A 113 -20.49 7.72 -6.64
CA ASP A 113 -20.91 9.05 -6.15
C ASP A 113 -20.92 9.13 -4.61
N ARG A 114 -21.32 8.06 -3.92
CA ARG A 114 -21.26 8.00 -2.45
C ARG A 114 -19.83 8.19 -1.93
N THR A 115 -18.84 7.64 -2.64
CA THR A 115 -17.43 7.78 -2.29
C THR A 115 -16.96 9.21 -2.50
N VAL A 116 -17.35 9.83 -3.63
CA VAL A 116 -17.08 11.24 -3.92
C VAL A 116 -17.68 12.14 -2.84
N ARG A 117 -18.97 11.97 -2.50
CA ARG A 117 -19.61 12.72 -1.42
C ARG A 117 -18.90 12.58 -0.08
N ASN A 118 -18.47 11.37 0.29
CA ASN A 118 -17.72 11.16 1.53
C ASN A 118 -16.36 11.87 1.50
N ALA A 119 -15.69 11.92 0.34
CA ALA A 119 -14.45 12.67 0.18
C ALA A 119 -14.68 14.17 0.36
N LEU A 120 -15.69 14.73 -0.29
CA LEU A 120 -16.06 16.16 -0.18
C LEU A 120 -16.53 16.56 1.23
N LEU A 121 -17.13 15.64 2.00
CA LEU A 121 -17.41 15.89 3.42
C LEU A 121 -16.10 16.02 4.22
N THR A 122 -15.14 15.13 3.95
CA THR A 122 -13.85 15.11 4.66
C THR A 122 -13.08 16.42 4.45
N THR A 123 -13.14 16.99 3.25
CA THR A 123 -12.47 18.27 2.96
C THR A 123 -13.10 19.46 3.67
N ARG A 124 -14.38 19.36 4.04
CA ARG A 124 -15.09 20.33 4.89
C ARG A 124 -14.88 20.10 6.38
N GLY A 125 -13.97 19.19 6.77
CA GLY A 125 -13.76 18.81 8.16
C GLY A 125 -14.88 17.96 8.75
N GLU A 126 -15.77 17.44 7.91
CA GLU A 126 -16.91 16.63 8.32
C GLU A 126 -16.68 15.14 8.05
N LEU A 127 -17.33 14.30 8.84
CA LEU A 127 -17.35 12.86 8.63
C LEU A 127 -18.78 12.37 8.31
N PRO A 128 -18.91 11.24 7.59
CA PRO A 128 -20.21 10.60 7.42
C PRO A 128 -20.90 10.35 8.78
N LYS A 129 -22.24 10.43 8.80
CA LYS A 129 -23.04 10.19 9.99
C LYS A 129 -22.59 8.93 10.75
N ASN A 130 -22.49 9.03 12.07
CA ASN A 130 -22.06 7.98 12.99
C ASN A 130 -20.59 7.55 12.87
N LYS A 131 -19.74 8.29 12.16
CA LYS A 131 -18.29 8.08 12.17
C LYS A 131 -17.59 9.10 13.07
N LYS A 132 -16.51 8.64 13.70
CA LYS A 132 -15.59 9.45 14.50
C LYS A 132 -14.19 9.38 13.88
N PRO A 133 -13.33 10.39 14.09
CA PRO A 133 -11.93 10.32 13.68
C PRO A 133 -11.28 9.07 14.29
N LYS A 134 -10.43 8.41 13.50
CA LYS A 134 -9.82 7.13 13.89
C LYS A 134 -8.80 7.28 15.01
N ASN A 135 -8.07 8.39 15.01
CA ASN A 135 -7.02 8.75 15.95
C ASN A 135 -6.92 10.28 16.03
N GLU A 136 -6.09 10.78 16.94
CA GLU A 136 -5.83 12.21 17.13
C GLU A 136 -5.29 12.87 15.84
N GLN A 137 -4.37 12.21 15.13
CA GLN A 137 -3.89 12.69 13.82
C GLN A 137 -5.02 12.90 12.82
N ALA A 138 -5.97 11.96 12.71
CA ALA A 138 -7.14 12.12 11.85
C ALA A 138 -8.01 13.31 12.28
N SER A 139 -8.11 13.60 13.58
CA SER A 139 -8.81 14.78 14.08
C SER A 139 -8.11 16.07 13.65
N ASN A 140 -6.79 16.13 13.78
CA ASN A 140 -5.99 17.29 13.37
C ASN A 140 -6.11 17.54 11.87
N TYR A 141 -6.03 16.49 11.06
CA TYR A 141 -6.23 16.61 9.61
C TYR A 141 -7.63 17.14 9.27
N LEU A 142 -8.69 16.66 9.92
CA LEU A 142 -10.05 17.16 9.70
C LEU A 142 -10.21 18.64 10.04
N GLN A 143 -9.55 19.13 11.07
CA GLN A 143 -9.60 20.55 11.44
C GLN A 143 -8.86 21.43 10.42
N ASN A 144 -7.78 20.90 9.83
CA ASN A 144 -6.95 21.64 8.88
C ASN A 144 -7.43 21.53 7.43
N PHE A 145 -8.15 20.47 7.05
CA PHE A 145 -8.64 20.32 5.67
C PHE A 145 -9.48 21.51 5.17
N PRO A 146 -10.43 22.08 5.93
CA PRO A 146 -11.18 23.26 5.48
C PRO A 146 -10.32 24.47 5.10
N LEU A 147 -9.12 24.58 5.70
CA LEU A 147 -8.22 25.71 5.47
C LEU A 147 -7.56 25.64 4.09
N TYR A 148 -7.40 24.44 3.53
CA TYR A 148 -6.58 24.23 2.33
C TYR A 148 -7.24 23.35 1.24
N SER A 149 -8.08 22.39 1.62
CA SER A 149 -8.57 21.32 0.74
C SER A 149 -9.98 21.57 0.26
N LEU A 150 -10.16 21.64 -1.08
CA LEU A 150 -11.48 21.76 -1.71
C LEU A 150 -12.30 22.84 -1.02
N GLN A 151 -11.72 24.05 -0.94
CA GLN A 151 -12.44 25.23 -0.51
C GLN A 151 -13.68 25.36 -1.39
N HIS A 152 -14.85 25.46 -0.76
CA HIS A 152 -16.08 25.77 -1.47
C HIS A 152 -15.91 27.17 -2.04
N ASN A 153 -15.51 27.26 -3.30
CA ASN A 153 -15.25 28.55 -3.91
C ASN A 153 -16.61 29.18 -4.19
N THR A 154 -16.87 30.32 -3.54
CA THR A 154 -18.08 31.12 -3.80
C THR A 154 -17.98 31.92 -5.08
N GLU A 155 -16.83 31.87 -5.76
CA GLU A 155 -16.66 32.46 -7.08
C GLU A 155 -17.59 31.78 -8.07
N GLU A 156 -18.68 32.48 -8.34
CA GLU A 156 -19.60 32.18 -9.42
C GLU A 156 -18.76 32.12 -10.70
N LYS A 157 -18.68 30.96 -11.36
CA LYS A 157 -18.44 30.99 -12.81
C LYS A 157 -19.48 31.96 -13.35
N SER A 158 -19.05 33.06 -13.95
CA SER A 158 -19.91 34.08 -14.54
C SER A 158 -20.66 33.48 -15.73
N ALA A 159 -21.63 32.62 -15.44
CA ALA A 159 -22.54 32.07 -16.42
C ALA A 159 -23.61 33.12 -16.62
N ASN A 160 -23.43 33.93 -17.66
CA ASN A 160 -24.52 34.68 -18.25
C ASN A 160 -25.73 33.72 -18.37
N ASN A 161 -26.80 34.05 -17.63
CA ASN A 161 -28.15 33.50 -17.74
C ASN A 161 -28.42 32.05 -17.29
N SER A 162 -28.31 31.77 -15.99
CA SER A 162 -29.06 30.68 -15.36
C SER A 162 -29.74 31.18 -14.08
N LYS A 163 -30.87 31.89 -14.23
CA LYS A 163 -31.69 32.42 -13.12
C LYS A 163 -32.59 31.35 -12.46
N ARG A 164 -32.49 30.06 -12.83
CA ARG A 164 -33.42 29.02 -12.36
C ARG A 164 -32.69 27.69 -12.08
N GLY A 165 -32.49 27.36 -10.80
CA GLY A 165 -31.89 26.10 -10.36
C GLY A 165 -31.02 26.24 -9.11
N ARG A 166 -30.66 25.12 -8.47
CA ARG A 166 -29.66 25.11 -7.39
C ARG A 166 -28.29 25.43 -8.01
N LYS A 167 -27.60 26.46 -7.49
CA LYS A 167 -26.25 26.83 -7.93
C LYS A 167 -25.32 25.61 -7.91
N GLU A 168 -24.52 25.47 -8.95
CA GLU A 168 -23.54 24.40 -9.05
C GLU A 168 -22.46 24.58 -7.99
N GLN A 169 -22.12 23.50 -7.29
CA GLN A 169 -21.08 23.54 -6.26
C GLN A 169 -19.71 23.43 -6.91
N VAL A 170 -18.87 24.42 -6.62
CA VAL A 170 -17.53 24.56 -7.17
C VAL A 170 -16.50 24.39 -6.05
N TYR A 171 -15.39 23.74 -6.37
CA TYR A 171 -14.31 23.44 -5.44
C TYR A 171 -12.96 23.77 -6.04
N ARG A 172 -12.03 24.26 -5.22
CA ARG A 172 -10.63 24.44 -5.59
C ARG A 172 -9.82 23.19 -5.22
N LEU A 173 -9.20 22.50 -6.19
CA LEU A 173 -8.29 21.40 -5.90
C LEU A 173 -7.12 21.91 -5.01
N PRO A 174 -6.79 21.25 -3.88
CA PRO A 174 -5.64 21.68 -3.09
C PRO A 174 -4.35 21.62 -3.92
N THR A 175 -3.34 22.37 -3.53
CA THR A 175 -2.00 22.13 -4.08
C THR A 175 -1.37 20.90 -3.42
N ARG A 176 -0.39 20.29 -4.08
CA ARG A 176 0.36 19.17 -3.48
C ARG A 176 1.08 19.61 -2.21
N ASP A 177 1.60 20.84 -2.19
CA ASP A 177 2.29 21.43 -1.04
C ASP A 177 1.34 21.69 0.13
N GLU A 178 0.12 22.15 -0.15
CA GLU A 178 -0.94 22.31 0.86
C GLU A 178 -1.29 20.96 1.50
N LEU A 179 -1.48 19.91 0.68
CA LEU A 179 -1.73 18.56 1.19
C LEU A 179 -0.56 18.03 2.01
N ASN A 180 0.67 18.20 1.53
CA ASN A 180 1.88 17.76 2.22
C ASN A 180 2.04 18.48 3.57
N THR A 181 1.73 19.78 3.62
CA THR A 181 1.75 20.58 4.85
C THR A 181 0.74 20.07 5.87
N ILE A 182 -0.51 19.81 5.45
CA ILE A 182 -1.55 19.26 6.34
C ILE A 182 -1.13 17.90 6.89
N LEU A 183 -0.52 17.06 6.05
CA LEU A 183 -0.15 15.69 6.39
C LEU A 183 1.21 15.58 7.09
N GLY A 184 1.96 16.68 7.21
CA GLY A 184 3.29 16.71 7.80
C GLY A 184 4.34 15.95 6.98
N ILE A 185 4.25 16.02 5.65
CA ILE A 185 5.11 15.30 4.70
C ILE A 185 6.06 16.28 4.03
N LEU A 186 7.37 16.04 4.13
CA LEU A 186 8.40 16.92 3.58
C LEU A 186 8.77 16.58 2.12
N GLY A 187 8.49 15.36 1.70
CA GLY A 187 8.79 14.84 0.37
C GLY A 187 8.23 13.44 0.24
N GLY A 188 8.09 12.96 -0.98
CA GLY A 188 7.51 11.65 -1.19
C GLY A 188 7.80 11.05 -2.56
N THR A 189 7.52 9.75 -2.63
CA THR A 189 7.74 8.92 -3.80
C THR A 189 6.45 8.81 -4.60
N TYR A 190 6.52 9.03 -5.91
CA TYR A 190 5.37 8.94 -6.80
C TYR A 190 5.30 7.56 -7.42
N TYR A 191 4.09 7.00 -7.47
CA TYR A 191 3.85 5.69 -8.05
C TYR A 191 2.46 5.65 -8.70
N LEU A 192 2.43 5.19 -9.95
CA LEU A 192 1.18 5.07 -10.70
C LEU A 192 0.46 3.76 -10.36
N ILE A 193 -0.56 3.87 -9.53
CA ILE A 193 -1.53 2.81 -9.23
C ILE A 193 -2.39 2.54 -10.47
N LYS A 194 -2.47 1.26 -10.85
CA LYS A 194 -3.32 0.77 -11.95
C LYS A 194 -4.81 1.12 -11.72
N PRO A 195 -5.55 1.54 -12.77
CA PRO A 195 -6.92 2.02 -12.64
C PRO A 195 -7.88 0.96 -12.06
N GLU A 196 -7.67 -0.32 -12.36
CA GLU A 196 -8.46 -1.43 -11.83
C GLU A 196 -8.46 -1.51 -10.30
N LYS A 197 -7.35 -1.11 -9.68
CA LYS A 197 -7.17 -1.15 -8.22
C LYS A 197 -7.90 0.00 -7.53
N LEU A 198 -8.35 1.01 -8.27
CA LEU A 198 -9.05 2.19 -7.74
C LEU A 198 -10.50 1.90 -7.38
N LYS A 199 -11.12 0.82 -7.86
CA LYS A 199 -12.56 0.53 -7.69
C LYS A 199 -12.97 0.26 -6.24
N SER A 200 -12.15 -0.42 -5.46
CA SER A 200 -12.45 -0.80 -4.07
C SER A 200 -11.45 -0.21 -3.08
N PRO A 201 -11.89 0.22 -1.87
CA PRO A 201 -10.96 0.57 -0.80
C PRO A 201 -10.00 -0.55 -0.44
N LYS A 202 -10.40 -1.82 -0.63
CA LYS A 202 -9.54 -2.98 -0.34
C LYS A 202 -8.42 -3.11 -1.37
N THR A 203 -8.75 -3.04 -2.66
CA THR A 203 -7.79 -3.16 -3.76
C THR A 203 -6.86 -1.96 -3.80
N PHE A 204 -7.36 -0.77 -3.48
CA PHE A 204 -6.55 0.43 -3.42
C PHE A 204 -5.48 0.35 -2.32
N ARG A 205 -5.86 -0.11 -1.12
CA ARG A 205 -4.89 -0.34 -0.03
C ARG A 205 -3.90 -1.45 -0.35
N ALA A 206 -4.34 -2.49 -1.06
CA ALA A 206 -3.45 -3.55 -1.52
C ALA A 206 -2.43 -3.02 -2.53
N ALA A 207 -2.85 -2.21 -3.50
CA ALA A 207 -1.94 -1.59 -4.47
C ALA A 207 -0.93 -0.65 -3.80
N LEU A 208 -1.34 0.18 -2.84
CA LEU A 208 -0.41 0.99 -2.02
C LEU A 208 0.56 0.12 -1.20
N HIS A 209 0.12 -1.09 -0.83
CA HIS A 209 0.99 -2.03 -0.15
C HIS A 209 2.04 -2.62 -1.10
N GLY A 210 1.61 -3.06 -2.28
CA GLY A 210 2.48 -3.58 -3.35
C GLY A 210 3.49 -2.56 -3.80
N ALA A 211 3.04 -1.34 -4.14
CA ALA A 211 3.90 -0.25 -4.60
C ALA A 211 5.07 0.03 -3.65
N PHE A 212 4.84 -0.04 -2.34
CA PHE A 212 5.91 0.15 -1.37
C PHE A 212 6.92 -0.99 -1.32
N ILE A 213 6.45 -2.23 -1.41
CA ILE A 213 7.34 -3.39 -1.40
C ILE A 213 8.16 -3.45 -2.69
N GLU A 214 7.57 -3.00 -3.80
CA GLU A 214 8.26 -2.88 -5.09
C GLU A 214 9.38 -1.83 -5.05
N LEU A 215 9.13 -0.69 -4.39
CA LEU A 215 10.11 0.39 -4.27
C LEU A 215 11.18 0.13 -3.21
N ASP A 216 10.82 -0.53 -2.11
CA ASP A 216 11.70 -0.79 -0.97
C ASP A 216 11.58 -2.26 -0.51
N PRO A 217 12.10 -3.22 -1.29
CA PRO A 217 12.06 -4.63 -0.94
C PRO A 217 12.97 -4.92 0.25
N GLY A 218 12.45 -5.62 1.26
CA GLY A 218 13.23 -5.90 2.45
C GLY A 218 12.48 -6.65 3.55
N ASP A 219 13.13 -6.78 4.70
CA ASP A 219 12.62 -7.49 5.87
C ASP A 219 11.76 -6.59 6.75
N TYR A 220 10.45 -6.77 6.68
CA TYR A 220 9.50 -5.98 7.48
C TYR A 220 8.69 -6.81 8.45
N ALA A 221 8.55 -6.29 9.67
CA ALA A 221 7.54 -6.80 10.58
C ALA A 221 6.13 -6.48 10.03
N ARG A 222 5.27 -7.51 9.92
CA ARG A 222 3.87 -7.36 9.44
C ARG A 222 3.07 -6.30 10.20
N LYS A 223 3.35 -6.11 11.49
CA LYS A 223 2.71 -5.07 12.31
C LYS A 223 3.06 -3.67 11.81
N THR A 224 4.31 -3.45 11.41
CA THR A 224 4.81 -2.17 10.86
C THR A 224 4.18 -1.89 9.51
N LEU A 225 4.20 -2.87 8.60
CA LEU A 225 3.54 -2.77 7.29
C LEU A 225 2.04 -2.46 7.43
N GLY A 226 1.36 -3.14 8.35
CA GLY A 226 -0.06 -2.91 8.61
C GLY A 226 -0.33 -1.50 9.15
N LYS A 227 0.45 -1.04 10.13
CA LYS A 227 0.29 0.29 10.74
C LYS A 227 0.36 1.40 9.68
N ARG A 228 1.29 1.31 8.74
CA ARG A 228 1.52 2.27 7.65
C ARG A 228 0.28 2.54 6.79
N ILE A 229 -0.49 1.51 6.45
CA ILE A 229 -1.74 1.61 5.68
C ILE A 229 -2.99 1.52 6.57
N GLY A 230 -2.81 1.62 7.90
CA GLY A 230 -3.89 1.64 8.88
C GLY A 230 -4.67 0.33 9.03
N VAL A 231 -4.07 -0.82 8.73
CA VAL A 231 -4.68 -2.16 8.87
C VAL A 231 -3.91 -3.05 9.84
N THR A 232 -4.47 -4.22 10.16
CA THR A 232 -3.79 -5.20 11.01
C THR A 232 -2.78 -6.03 10.22
N GLY A 233 -1.78 -6.61 10.89
CA GLY A 233 -0.82 -7.52 10.23
C GLY A 233 -1.45 -8.79 9.66
N LYS A 234 -2.67 -9.17 10.07
CA LYS A 234 -3.43 -10.24 9.42
C LYS A 234 -4.03 -9.77 8.10
N THR A 235 -4.47 -8.51 8.02
CA THR A 235 -5.02 -7.93 6.80
C THR A 235 -3.94 -7.77 5.72
N THR A 236 -2.68 -7.51 6.11
CA THR A 236 -1.58 -7.43 5.14
C THR A 236 -1.37 -8.75 4.40
N GLN A 237 -1.49 -9.91 5.06
CA GLN A 237 -1.45 -11.22 4.38
C GLN A 237 -2.46 -11.34 3.24
N ALA A 238 -3.66 -10.77 3.40
CA ALA A 238 -4.67 -10.78 2.36
C ALA A 238 -4.32 -9.82 1.21
N TYR A 239 -3.50 -8.79 1.46
CA TYR A 239 -3.02 -7.86 0.45
C TYR A 239 -1.81 -8.42 -0.30
N ASP A 240 -0.88 -9.09 0.40
CA ASP A 240 0.24 -9.82 -0.21
C ASP A 240 -0.27 -10.76 -1.31
N LYS A 241 -1.32 -11.55 -1.00
CA LYS A 241 -1.96 -12.45 -1.95
C LYS A 241 -2.65 -11.74 -3.13
N LEU A 242 -3.19 -10.54 -2.92
CA LEU A 242 -3.88 -9.78 -3.97
C LEU A 242 -2.92 -9.11 -4.95
N GLU A 243 -1.72 -8.76 -4.49
CA GLU A 243 -0.67 -8.18 -5.31
C GLU A 243 0.37 -9.21 -5.77
N GLY A 244 0.23 -10.49 -5.39
CA GLY A 244 1.16 -11.54 -5.79
C GLY A 244 2.54 -11.41 -5.15
N ILE A 245 2.63 -10.79 -3.98
CA ILE A 245 3.90 -10.57 -3.27
C ILE A 245 4.42 -11.92 -2.74
N GLU A 246 5.66 -12.23 -3.07
CA GLU A 246 6.39 -13.36 -2.49
C GLU A 246 6.78 -13.06 -1.04
N VAL A 247 6.44 -13.97 -0.12
CA VAL A 247 6.71 -13.77 1.31
C VAL A 247 7.43 -14.96 1.89
N THR A 248 8.66 -14.71 2.36
CA THR A 248 9.46 -15.68 3.12
C THR A 248 9.24 -15.50 4.62
N PRO A 249 8.81 -16.53 5.37
CA PRO A 249 8.65 -16.43 6.81
C PRO A 249 10.01 -16.36 7.53
N ASN A 250 10.24 -15.28 8.28
CA ASN A 250 11.41 -15.14 9.14
C ASN A 250 11.09 -15.62 10.57
N TYR A 251 11.78 -16.66 11.03
CA TYR A 251 11.59 -17.26 12.35
C TYR A 251 12.69 -16.83 13.33
N LYS A 252 12.32 -16.12 14.40
CA LYS A 252 13.23 -15.87 15.52
C LYS A 252 13.36 -17.11 16.39
N ARG A 253 14.49 -17.81 16.29
CA ARG A 253 14.84 -18.92 17.18
C ARG A 253 15.37 -18.35 18.50
N THR A 254 14.73 -18.70 19.62
CA THR A 254 15.20 -18.33 20.96
C THR A 254 15.68 -19.60 21.67
N LYS A 255 16.92 -19.61 22.17
CA LYS A 255 17.43 -20.73 22.97
C LYS A 255 16.68 -20.77 24.30
N LEU A 256 16.09 -21.91 24.63
CA LEU A 256 15.47 -22.12 25.94
C LEU A 256 16.58 -22.17 27.00
N THR A 257 16.50 -21.29 28.00
CA THR A 257 17.43 -21.33 29.14
C THR A 257 16.83 -22.18 30.26
N PRO A 258 17.66 -22.83 31.10
CA PRO A 258 17.19 -23.55 32.29
C PRO A 258 16.30 -22.69 33.20
N LYS A 259 16.58 -21.38 33.30
CA LYS A 259 15.76 -20.39 34.02
C LYS A 259 14.36 -20.24 33.42
N MET A 260 14.23 -20.20 32.10
CA MET A 260 12.92 -20.15 31.42
C MET A 260 12.13 -21.44 31.63
N ILE A 261 12.80 -22.59 31.64
CA ILE A 261 12.19 -23.90 31.92
C ILE A 261 11.70 -23.97 33.37
N ALA A 262 12.54 -23.55 34.32
CA ALA A 262 12.19 -23.50 35.75
C ALA A 262 11.04 -22.53 36.06
N ALA A 263 10.92 -21.45 35.29
CA ALA A 263 9.85 -20.46 35.39
C ALA A 263 8.52 -20.92 34.73
N MET A 264 8.50 -22.07 34.05
CA MET A 264 7.25 -22.60 33.49
C MET A 264 6.32 -23.07 34.62
N PRO A 265 5.02 -22.76 34.56
CA PRO A 265 4.08 -23.18 35.59
C PRO A 265 4.03 -24.70 35.70
N LYS A 266 4.33 -25.23 36.90
CA LYS A 266 4.38 -26.68 37.20
C LYS A 266 3.00 -27.36 37.15
N THR A 267 1.93 -26.60 37.43
CA THR A 267 0.55 -27.09 37.44
C THR A 267 -0.31 -26.40 36.39
N TYR A 268 -0.82 -27.17 35.44
CA TYR A 268 -1.56 -26.69 34.25
C TYR A 268 -3.08 -26.66 34.45
N ARG A 269 -3.57 -27.10 35.62
CA ARG A 269 -4.99 -27.40 35.91
C ARG A 269 -5.92 -26.17 35.90
N LYS A 270 -5.38 -24.96 35.79
CA LYS A 270 -6.16 -23.69 35.70
C LYS A 270 -5.91 -22.88 34.42
N LEU A 271 -5.14 -23.41 33.45
CA LEU A 271 -5.05 -22.80 32.12
C LEU A 271 -6.32 -23.15 31.34
N ARG A 272 -7.39 -22.37 31.54
CA ARG A 272 -8.65 -22.53 30.80
C ARG A 272 -8.41 -22.26 29.31
N LEU A 273 -8.44 -23.33 28.52
CA LEU A 273 -8.75 -23.29 27.09
C LEU A 273 -10.17 -22.72 26.92
N SER A 274 -10.28 -21.41 26.75
CA SER A 274 -11.57 -20.80 26.40
C SER A 274 -11.37 -19.91 25.19
N ARG A 275 -11.90 -20.32 24.03
CA ARG A 275 -12.06 -19.46 22.85
C ARG A 275 -13.04 -18.31 23.10
N LYS A 276 -13.79 -18.32 24.22
CA LYS A 276 -14.79 -17.30 24.56
C LYS A 276 -14.40 -16.57 25.84
N SER A 277 -14.46 -15.24 25.84
CA SER A 277 -14.36 -14.43 27.06
C SER A 277 -15.42 -14.89 28.05
N LYS A 278 -15.06 -15.12 29.31
CA LYS A 278 -16.04 -15.39 30.38
C LYS A 278 -16.23 -14.12 31.21
N MET A 279 -17.46 -13.91 31.68
CA MET A 279 -17.76 -12.85 32.63
C MET A 279 -17.24 -13.28 34.00
N GLY A 280 -16.43 -12.44 34.63
CA GLY A 280 -16.00 -12.62 36.02
C GLY A 280 -17.16 -12.38 36.98
N LYS A 281 -17.01 -12.79 38.24
CA LYS A 281 -17.99 -12.54 39.30
C LYS A 281 -18.25 -11.04 39.52
N ASP A 282 -17.28 -10.20 39.16
CA ASP A 282 -17.34 -8.73 39.27
C ASP A 282 -17.88 -8.05 37.98
N GLY A 283 -18.51 -8.81 37.09
CA GLY A 283 -19.07 -8.31 35.83
C GLY A 283 -18.04 -8.00 34.72
N LYS A 284 -16.73 -8.01 35.01
CA LYS A 284 -15.67 -7.73 34.03
C LYS A 284 -15.34 -8.96 33.16
N ARG A 285 -15.15 -8.76 31.84
CA ARG A 285 -14.78 -9.83 30.90
C ARG A 285 -13.30 -10.20 31.03
N ILE A 286 -13.02 -11.48 31.27
CA ILE A 286 -11.65 -12.03 31.33
C ILE A 286 -11.30 -12.60 29.96
N ALA A 287 -10.23 -12.08 29.34
CA ALA A 287 -9.74 -12.52 28.03
C ALA A 287 -9.03 -13.88 28.11
N GLY A 288 -9.31 -14.78 27.16
CA GLY A 288 -8.65 -16.09 27.09
C GLY A 288 -7.27 -16.02 26.41
N ALA A 289 -6.24 -16.60 27.03
CA ALA A 289 -4.89 -16.69 26.46
C ALA A 289 -4.75 -17.92 25.54
N LYS A 290 -4.00 -17.79 24.43
CA LYS A 290 -3.75 -18.85 23.43
C LYS A 290 -2.43 -19.58 23.71
N TYR A 291 -2.46 -20.90 23.88
CA TYR A 291 -1.24 -21.73 23.89
C TYR A 291 -1.45 -23.07 23.15
N ALA A 292 -1.27 -23.08 21.83
CA ALA A 292 -1.22 -24.31 21.03
C ALA A 292 0.19 -24.93 20.98
N GLN A 293 1.24 -24.13 21.23
CA GLN A 293 2.63 -24.56 21.12
C GLN A 293 3.09 -25.44 22.31
N ILE A 294 2.42 -25.34 23.46
CA ILE A 294 2.77 -26.14 24.66
C ILE A 294 2.15 -27.55 24.59
N GLU A 295 1.05 -27.73 23.85
CA GLU A 295 0.36 -29.02 23.73
C GLU A 295 1.09 -29.97 22.75
N ALA A 296 1.68 -29.43 21.68
CA ALA A 296 2.52 -30.19 20.74
C ALA A 296 3.81 -30.71 21.39
N ILE A 297 4.38 -29.97 22.34
CA ILE A 297 5.59 -30.35 23.07
C ILE A 297 5.29 -31.48 24.09
N LYS A 298 4.04 -31.59 24.57
CA LYS A 298 3.67 -32.54 25.64
C LYS A 298 3.19 -33.91 25.16
N LYS A 299 2.67 -34.05 23.95
CA LYS A 299 2.08 -35.32 23.49
C LYS A 299 3.07 -36.31 22.89
N GLY A 300 4.36 -35.96 22.78
CA GLY A 300 5.37 -36.84 22.17
C GLY A 300 5.01 -37.34 20.77
N GLY A 301 4.06 -36.69 20.10
CA GLY A 301 3.41 -37.20 18.90
C GLY A 301 3.64 -36.24 17.75
N ALA A 302 4.16 -36.78 16.66
CA ALA A 302 4.13 -36.14 15.36
C ALA A 302 2.73 -35.57 15.10
N SER A 303 2.62 -34.29 14.75
CA SER A 303 1.40 -33.79 14.14
C SER A 303 1.36 -34.29 12.68
N GLY A 304 1.05 -35.58 12.51
CA GLY A 304 0.33 -36.05 11.35
C GLY A 304 -1.08 -35.46 11.43
N LEU A 305 -1.33 -34.42 10.64
CA LEU A 305 -2.68 -33.99 10.31
C LEU A 305 -3.23 -35.00 9.31
N GLU A 306 -4.08 -35.93 9.73
CA GLU A 306 -4.91 -36.65 8.77
C GLU A 306 -6.23 -35.90 8.50
N ALA A 307 -6.33 -35.51 7.23
CA ALA A 307 -7.51 -35.45 6.38
C ALA A 307 -8.73 -34.63 6.85
N GLY A 308 -8.60 -33.32 6.72
CA GLY A 308 -9.68 -32.49 6.17
C GLY A 308 -9.09 -31.65 5.03
N GLU A 309 -9.20 -32.16 3.79
CA GLU A 309 -8.78 -31.54 2.51
C GLU A 309 -7.60 -30.56 2.58
N TYR A 310 -6.41 -31.11 2.80
CA TYR A 310 -5.15 -30.37 2.69
C TYR A 310 -4.74 -30.28 1.22
N ASN A 311 -4.90 -29.09 0.65
CA ASN A 311 -4.28 -28.76 -0.62
C ASN A 311 -2.75 -28.79 -0.45
N LYS A 312 -2.12 -29.70 -1.21
CA LYS A 312 -0.70 -30.07 -1.18
C LYS A 312 0.19 -28.86 -1.49
N THR A 313 0.96 -28.38 -0.51
CA THR A 313 2.30 -27.74 -0.65
C THR A 313 2.74 -27.07 0.67
N SER A 314 3.28 -27.86 1.61
CA SER A 314 4.33 -27.41 2.54
C SER A 314 4.79 -28.57 3.41
N ARG A 315 5.85 -29.26 2.96
CA ARG A 315 6.65 -30.15 3.81
C ARG A 315 7.63 -29.28 4.60
N LEU A 316 7.50 -29.27 5.93
CA LEU A 316 8.58 -28.88 6.85
C LEU A 316 8.53 -29.82 8.07
N TYR A 317 9.20 -30.96 7.93
CA TYR A 317 9.57 -31.84 9.04
C TYR A 317 10.75 -31.20 9.80
N SER A 318 10.68 -31.13 11.13
CA SER A 318 11.77 -30.59 11.98
C SER A 318 12.52 -31.73 12.69
N PRO A 319 13.80 -32.00 12.37
CA PRO A 319 14.60 -33.10 12.94
C PRO A 319 14.90 -32.98 14.44
N CYS A 320 14.59 -31.83 15.05
CA CYS A 320 14.83 -31.58 16.47
C CYS A 320 13.87 -32.37 17.38
N LEU A 321 12.72 -32.79 16.84
CA LEU A 321 11.71 -33.53 17.60
C LEU A 321 12.12 -34.98 17.89
N GLU A 322 12.76 -35.68 16.93
CA GLU A 322 13.21 -37.07 17.15
C GLU A 322 14.36 -37.17 18.16
N SER A 323 15.26 -36.18 18.16
CA SER A 323 16.39 -36.13 19.11
C SER A 323 15.90 -35.89 20.54
N ILE A 324 14.88 -35.05 20.70
CA ILE A 324 14.23 -34.78 21.98
C ILE A 324 13.41 -36.00 22.44
N GLN A 325 12.79 -36.73 21.51
CA GLN A 325 12.01 -37.92 21.78
C GLN A 325 12.85 -39.06 22.38
N ARG A 326 14.01 -39.39 21.78
CA ARG A 326 14.92 -40.40 22.34
C ARG A 326 15.54 -39.99 23.68
N ALA A 327 15.82 -38.69 23.84
CA ALA A 327 16.30 -38.13 25.10
C ALA A 327 15.27 -38.27 26.24
N TYR A 328 13.98 -38.17 25.93
CA TYR A 328 12.89 -38.37 26.88
C TYR A 328 12.61 -39.84 27.18
N GLU A 329 12.70 -40.73 26.18
CA GLU A 329 12.59 -42.18 26.38
C GLU A 329 13.69 -42.69 27.33
N PHE A 330 14.92 -42.18 27.20
CA PHE A 330 16.04 -42.53 28.09
C PHE A 330 15.92 -41.94 29.50
N ALA A 331 15.27 -40.78 29.64
CA ALA A 331 15.06 -40.12 30.93
C ALA A 331 13.92 -40.76 31.76
N GLY A 332 13.01 -41.49 31.10
CA GLY A 332 11.93 -42.23 31.75
C GLY A 332 12.42 -43.34 32.70
N ASP A 333 13.62 -43.87 32.44
CA ASP A 333 14.23 -44.97 33.21
C ASP A 333 15.19 -44.50 34.32
N GLY A 334 15.08 -43.23 34.75
CA GLY A 334 15.85 -42.70 35.90
C GLY A 334 17.25 -42.17 35.56
N GLY A 335 17.54 -41.92 34.29
CA GLY A 335 18.80 -41.32 33.84
C GLY A 335 18.98 -39.86 34.33
N LYS A 336 20.19 -39.53 34.81
CA LYS A 336 20.54 -38.18 35.29
C LYS A 336 20.50 -37.16 34.14
N VAL A 337 19.89 -36.01 34.38
CA VAL A 337 19.67 -34.90 33.41
C VAL A 337 20.96 -34.45 32.69
N GLU A 338 22.12 -34.58 33.35
CA GLU A 338 23.44 -34.26 32.77
C GLU A 338 23.85 -35.22 31.64
N GLU A 339 23.45 -36.49 31.71
CA GLU A 339 23.79 -37.51 30.72
C GLU A 339 22.95 -37.38 29.45
N VAL A 340 21.68 -36.97 29.62
CA VAL A 340 20.77 -36.61 28.52
C VAL A 340 21.27 -35.38 27.77
N MET A 341 21.76 -34.37 28.49
CA MET A 341 22.37 -33.17 27.89
C MET A 341 23.71 -33.49 27.20
N ARG A 342 24.48 -34.46 27.72
CA ARG A 342 25.73 -34.92 27.09
C ARG A 342 25.49 -35.67 25.77
N LEU A 343 24.49 -36.55 25.73
CA LEU A 343 24.06 -37.29 24.52
C LEU A 343 23.50 -36.34 23.45
N ALA A 344 22.61 -35.42 23.83
CA ALA A 344 22.06 -34.43 22.90
C ALA A 344 23.17 -33.56 22.25
N ASN A 345 24.20 -33.20 23.01
CA ASN A 345 25.35 -32.45 22.51
C ASN A 345 26.31 -33.31 21.68
N SER A 346 26.53 -34.61 21.98
CA SER A 346 27.39 -35.47 21.17
C SER A 346 26.79 -35.81 19.80
N TYR A 347 25.45 -35.92 19.71
CA TYR A 347 24.77 -36.12 18.43
C TYR A 347 24.75 -34.86 17.55
N ALA A 348 24.68 -33.68 18.17
CA ALA A 348 24.87 -32.41 17.44
C ALA A 348 26.31 -32.25 16.92
N ALA A 349 27.31 -32.77 17.64
CA ALA A 349 28.72 -32.68 17.24
C ALA A 349 29.13 -33.68 16.15
N LYS A 350 28.61 -34.93 16.17
CA LYS A 350 28.92 -35.95 15.13
C LYS A 350 28.47 -35.58 13.72
N ARG A 351 27.53 -34.64 13.56
CA ARG A 351 26.96 -34.21 12.27
C ARG A 351 27.44 -32.84 11.77
N ILE A 352 28.40 -32.23 12.46
CA ILE A 352 29.16 -31.07 11.95
C ILE A 352 30.30 -31.55 11.04
N ASN A 353 30.65 -32.85 11.09
CA ASN A 353 31.71 -33.48 10.30
C ASN A 353 31.20 -34.48 9.23
N GLU A 354 29.90 -34.48 8.94
CA GLU A 354 29.27 -35.08 7.74
C GLU A 354 28.62 -33.94 6.95
#